data_AF-A0A8C2RSK2-F1
#
_entry.id   AF-A0A8C2RSK2-F1
#
_cell.length_a   1.000
_cell.length_b   1.000
_cell.length_c   1.000
_cell.angle_alpha   90.00
_cell.angle_beta   90.00
_cell.angle_gamma   90.00
#
_symmetry.space_group_name_H-M   'P 1'
#
loop_
_entity.id
_entity.type
_entity.pdbx_description
1 polymer ?
#
loop_
_entity_poly.entity_id
_entity_poly.type
_entity_poly.pdbx_seq_one_letter_code
_entity_poly.pdbx_strand_id
1 'polypeptide(L)'
;MKTVLMVAEKPSLAQSIARILSRGSMSSRKGLNGACSVHEYSGAFEGQPARFKMTSVCGHVMTLDFLGKYNKWDKVDPAELFSQAPTEKKEANPKLNMVKFLQVCPGLPGAHASPHGLGTPATQPPDQPPAFEMVWWWRILKQTQTRGLPWESRG
;
A
#
# COMPACT_ATOMS: atom_id res chain seq x y z
N MET A 1 -0.64 -12.23 19.72
CA MET A 1 -1.31 -12.53 18.42
C MET A 1 -0.78 -11.55 17.38
N LYS A 2 -0.26 -12.04 16.25
CA LYS A 2 0.33 -11.17 15.20
C LYS A 2 -0.76 -10.44 14.42
N THR A 3 -0.47 -9.23 13.96
CA THR A 3 -1.35 -8.48 13.04
C THR A 3 -0.71 -8.43 11.66
N VAL A 4 -1.45 -8.84 10.63
CA VAL A 4 -1.02 -8.82 9.23
C VAL A 4 -1.77 -7.72 8.50
N LEU A 5 -1.06 -6.69 8.05
CA LEU A 5 -1.60 -5.65 7.20
C LEU A 5 -1.57 -6.11 5.74
N MET A 6 -2.69 -5.95 5.05
CA MET A 6 -2.82 -6.22 3.61
C MET A 6 -3.36 -4.96 2.94
N VAL A 7 -2.78 -4.57 1.81
CA VAL A 7 -3.12 -3.32 1.11
C VAL A 7 -3.36 -3.62 -0.37
N ALA A 8 -4.56 -3.32 -0.86
CA ALA A 8 -4.92 -3.43 -2.28
C ALA A 8 -4.85 -2.06 -2.99
N GLU A 9 -4.82 -2.07 -4.32
CA GLU A 9 -4.76 -0.84 -5.14
C GLU A 9 -6.04 0.01 -5.05
N LYS A 10 -7.21 -0.63 -4.89
CA LYS A 10 -8.53 0.03 -4.94
C LYS A 10 -9.45 -0.44 -3.81
N PRO A 11 -10.39 0.41 -3.31
CA PRO A 11 -11.30 0.04 -2.23
C PRO A 11 -12.18 -1.19 -2.54
N SER A 12 -12.69 -1.29 -3.77
CA SER A 12 -13.51 -2.43 -4.21
C SER A 12 -12.73 -3.75 -4.21
N LEU A 13 -11.44 -3.72 -4.53
CA LEU A 13 -10.57 -4.90 -4.51
C LEU A 13 -10.32 -5.37 -3.07
N ALA A 14 -9.99 -4.44 -2.17
CA ALA A 14 -9.78 -4.77 -0.75
C ALA A 14 -11.02 -5.45 -0.13
N GLN A 15 -12.21 -4.91 -0.40
CA GLN A 15 -13.46 -5.48 0.09
C GLN A 15 -13.71 -6.89 -0.47
N SER A 16 -13.48 -7.09 -1.77
CA SER A 16 -13.69 -8.38 -2.43
C SER A 16 -12.75 -9.45 -1.90
N ILE A 17 -11.45 -9.12 -1.81
CA ILE A 17 -10.43 -10.04 -1.29
C ILE A 17 -10.69 -10.36 0.19
N ALA A 18 -11.00 -9.36 1.02
CA ALA A 18 -11.32 -9.60 2.43
C ALA A 18 -12.55 -10.50 2.60
N ARG A 19 -13.59 -10.30 1.79
CA ARG A 19 -14.79 -11.16 1.82
C ARG A 19 -14.47 -12.62 1.51
N ILE A 20 -13.65 -12.87 0.48
CA ILE A 20 -13.23 -14.22 0.07
C ILE A 20 -12.38 -14.87 1.17
N LEU A 21 -11.33 -14.18 1.63
CA LEU A 21 -10.37 -14.74 2.58
C LEU A 21 -10.96 -14.94 3.98
N SER A 22 -11.89 -14.07 4.40
CA SER A 22 -12.62 -14.23 5.66
C SER A 22 -13.77 -15.22 5.59
N ARG A 23 -14.12 -15.76 4.41
CA ARG A 23 -15.32 -16.58 4.19
C ARG A 23 -16.61 -15.89 4.70
N GLY A 24 -16.67 -14.56 4.54
CA GLY A 24 -17.78 -13.74 4.99
C GLY A 24 -17.72 -13.26 6.45
N SER A 25 -16.73 -13.68 7.25
CA SER A 25 -16.61 -13.30 8.67
C SER A 25 -15.90 -11.96 8.93
N MET A 26 -15.68 -11.14 7.91
CA MET A 26 -15.01 -9.84 8.07
C MET A 26 -15.87 -8.80 8.78
N SER A 27 -15.24 -8.01 9.64
CA SER A 27 -15.78 -6.76 10.18
C SER A 27 -15.17 -5.57 9.45
N SER A 28 -15.99 -4.60 9.04
CA SER A 28 -15.52 -3.45 8.26
C SER A 28 -15.70 -2.16 9.05
N ARG A 29 -14.68 -1.32 9.07
CA ARG A 29 -14.74 0.05 9.62
C ARG A 29 -14.24 1.07 8.60
N LYS A 30 -14.78 2.29 8.65
CA LYS A 30 -14.29 3.38 7.82
C LYS A 30 -12.91 3.86 8.27
N GLY A 31 -12.04 4.14 7.31
CA GLY A 31 -10.73 4.75 7.54
C GLY A 31 -10.83 6.25 7.80
N LEU A 32 -9.75 6.85 8.31
CA LEU A 32 -9.69 8.28 8.63
C LEU A 32 -9.82 9.20 7.41
N ASN A 33 -9.58 8.68 6.20
CA ASN A 33 -9.71 9.43 4.95
C ASN A 33 -11.12 9.36 4.33
N GLY A 34 -12.06 8.61 4.93
CA GLY A 34 -13.44 8.41 4.44
C GLY A 34 -13.59 7.57 3.17
N ALA A 35 -12.60 7.61 2.27
CA ALA A 35 -12.56 6.89 1.01
C ALA A 35 -12.23 5.40 1.20
N CYS A 36 -11.25 5.07 2.04
CA CYS A 36 -10.82 3.71 2.29
C CYS A 36 -11.53 3.12 3.51
N SER A 37 -11.72 1.81 3.49
CA SER A 37 -12.21 1.03 4.63
C SER A 37 -11.12 0.07 5.11
N VAL A 38 -11.21 -0.34 6.37
CA VAL A 38 -10.38 -1.40 6.95
C VAL A 38 -11.28 -2.58 7.25
N HIS A 39 -10.96 -3.73 6.65
CA HIS A 39 -11.67 -5.00 6.81
C HIS A 39 -10.83 -5.92 7.67
N GLU A 40 -11.35 -6.30 8.83
CA GLU A 40 -10.65 -7.05 9.85
C GLU A 40 -11.26 -8.43 10.03
N TYR A 41 -10.42 -9.45 10.14
CA TYR A 41 -10.84 -10.83 10.39
C TYR A 41 -9.70 -11.63 11.02
N SER A 42 -10.03 -12.75 11.65
CA SER A 42 -9.05 -13.67 12.24
C SER A 42 -8.77 -14.83 11.30
N GLY A 43 -7.55 -15.35 11.32
CA GLY A 43 -7.17 -16.52 10.54
C GLY A 43 -5.81 -17.07 10.95
N ALA A 44 -5.23 -17.91 10.09
CA ALA A 44 -3.87 -18.41 10.25
C ALA A 44 -2.95 -17.80 9.20
N PHE A 45 -1.79 -17.31 9.62
CA PHE A 45 -0.71 -16.86 8.76
C PHE A 45 0.55 -17.65 9.11
N GLU A 46 1.12 -18.36 8.14
CA GLU A 46 2.31 -19.21 8.35
C GLU A 46 2.12 -20.23 9.50
N GLY A 47 0.93 -20.84 9.57
CA GLY A 47 0.59 -21.81 10.62
C GLY A 47 0.32 -21.23 12.00
N GLN A 48 0.39 -19.90 12.15
CA GLN A 48 0.17 -19.21 13.43
C GLN A 48 -1.13 -18.39 13.42
N PRO A 49 -1.87 -18.32 14.53
CA PRO A 49 -3.03 -17.44 14.65
C PRO A 49 -2.66 -15.96 14.45
N ALA A 50 -3.37 -15.29 13.55
CA ALA A 50 -3.15 -13.89 13.21
C ALA A 50 -4.47 -13.14 13.01
N ARG A 51 -4.42 -11.83 13.29
CA ARG A 51 -5.47 -10.87 12.94
C ARG A 51 -5.09 -10.19 11.63
N PHE A 52 -5.94 -10.33 10.63
CA PHE A 52 -5.77 -9.69 9.36
C PHE A 52 -6.46 -8.33 9.35
N LYS A 53 -5.78 -7.33 8.79
CA LYS A 53 -6.32 -6.00 8.50
C LYS A 53 -6.11 -5.72 7.01
N MET A 54 -7.16 -5.91 6.22
CA MET A 54 -7.17 -5.57 4.80
C MET A 54 -7.64 -4.15 4.59
N THR A 55 -6.92 -3.39 3.80
CA THR A 55 -7.33 -2.05 3.36
C THR A 55 -6.89 -1.81 1.92
N SER A 56 -7.05 -0.59 1.43
CA SER A 56 -6.60 -0.20 0.10
C SER A 56 -5.98 1.18 0.07
N VAL A 57 -5.31 1.48 -1.04
CA VAL A 57 -5.11 2.83 -1.54
C VAL A 57 -6.22 3.20 -2.53
N CYS A 58 -6.09 4.34 -3.20
CA CYS A 58 -7.02 4.81 -4.23
C CYS A 58 -6.25 5.05 -5.54
N GLY A 59 -5.57 4.01 -6.04
CA GLY A 59 -4.62 4.13 -7.15
C GLY A 59 -3.23 4.58 -6.67
N HIS A 60 -2.53 5.37 -7.48
CA HIS A 60 -1.20 5.85 -7.17
C HIS A 60 -1.19 6.71 -5.89
N VAL A 61 -0.32 6.37 -4.94
CA VAL A 61 -0.16 7.13 -3.69
C VAL A 61 0.62 8.42 -3.94
N MET A 62 1.66 8.32 -4.77
CA MET A 62 2.57 9.41 -5.09
C MET A 62 2.59 9.67 -6.59
N THR A 63 2.77 10.92 -6.97
CA THR A 63 3.15 11.38 -8.32
C THR A 63 4.55 11.95 -8.28
N LEU A 64 5.22 11.97 -9.42
CA LEU A 64 6.52 12.61 -9.59
C LEU A 64 6.28 13.99 -10.18
N ASP A 65 6.91 15.00 -9.57
CA ASP A 65 6.78 16.40 -9.97
C ASP A 65 8.16 17.06 -9.88
N PHE A 66 8.37 18.20 -10.54
CA PHE A 66 9.57 18.98 -10.33
C PHE A 66 9.47 19.81 -9.05
N LEU A 67 10.63 20.16 -8.47
CA LEU A 67 10.66 21.14 -7.38
C LEU A 67 9.98 22.44 -7.82
N GLY A 68 9.23 23.09 -6.93
CA GLY A 68 8.28 24.15 -7.29
C GLY A 68 8.81 25.32 -8.13
N LYS A 69 10.13 25.57 -8.17
CA LYS A 69 10.73 26.57 -9.06
C LYS A 69 10.71 26.17 -10.54
N TYR A 70 10.73 24.88 -10.84
CA TYR A 70 10.72 24.31 -12.20
C TYR A 70 9.31 24.00 -12.73
N ASN A 71 8.27 24.17 -11.91
CA ASN A 71 6.89 23.84 -12.29
C ASN A 71 6.13 25.01 -12.94
N LYS A 72 6.83 26.13 -13.20
CA LYS A 72 6.26 27.33 -13.83
C LYS A 72 6.74 27.39 -15.27
N TRP A 73 5.83 27.11 -16.20
CA TRP A 73 6.10 27.10 -17.65
C TRP A 73 6.74 28.39 -18.16
N ASP A 74 6.36 29.55 -17.62
CA ASP A 74 6.86 30.86 -18.09
C ASP A 74 8.26 31.22 -17.57
N LYS A 75 8.86 30.41 -16.69
CA LYS A 75 10.08 30.78 -15.93
C LYS A 75 11.22 29.78 -16.03
N VAL A 76 11.09 28.77 -16.90
CA VAL A 76 12.03 27.65 -16.96
C VAL A 76 12.41 27.42 -18.41
N ASP A 77 13.71 27.38 -18.69
CA ASP A 77 14.20 26.88 -19.97
C ASP A 77 13.88 25.37 -20.06
N PRO A 78 13.12 24.91 -21.07
CA PRO A 78 12.79 23.50 -21.22
C PRO A 78 14.02 22.57 -21.25
N ALA A 79 15.19 23.06 -21.67
CA ALA A 79 16.43 22.28 -21.64
C ALA A 79 16.88 21.92 -20.22
N GLU A 80 16.62 22.80 -19.24
CA GLU A 80 16.99 22.55 -17.84
C GLU A 80 16.24 21.37 -17.22
N LEU A 81 15.05 21.03 -17.75
CA LEU A 81 14.25 19.90 -17.27
C LEU A 81 14.93 18.54 -17.51
N PHE A 82 15.87 18.44 -18.45
CA PHE A 82 16.56 17.18 -18.77
C PHE A 82 17.76 16.89 -17.86
N SER A 83 18.38 17.90 -17.26
CA SER A 83 19.64 17.71 -16.52
C SER A 83 19.78 18.50 -15.21
N GLN A 84 19.11 19.65 -15.08
CA GLN A 84 19.31 20.55 -13.94
C GLN A 84 18.13 20.56 -12.96
N ALA A 85 16.93 20.19 -13.41
CA ALA A 85 15.72 20.20 -12.60
C ALA A 85 15.61 18.93 -11.72
N PRO A 86 15.69 19.04 -10.38
CA PRO A 86 15.45 17.91 -9.49
C PRO A 86 13.95 17.62 -9.39
N THR A 87 13.64 16.34 -9.30
CA THR A 87 12.29 15.81 -9.15
C THR A 87 11.99 15.40 -7.71
N GLU A 88 10.76 15.60 -7.26
CA GLU A 88 10.26 15.19 -5.96
C GLU A 88 8.99 14.35 -6.07
N LYS A 89 8.77 13.46 -5.10
CA LYS A 89 7.52 12.69 -5.00
C LYS A 89 6.52 13.48 -4.17
N LYS A 90 5.34 13.74 -4.71
CA LYS A 90 4.21 14.38 -4.02
C LYS A 90 3.05 13.41 -3.87
N GLU A 91 2.20 13.61 -2.87
CA GLU A 91 0.96 12.83 -2.80
C GLU A 91 0.10 13.11 -4.03
N ALA A 92 -0.34 12.05 -4.70
CA ALA A 92 -1.15 12.15 -5.91
C ALA A 92 -2.49 12.85 -5.65
N ASN A 93 -3.06 12.64 -4.46
CA ASN A 93 -4.25 13.34 -3.99
C ASN A 93 -4.10 13.71 -2.52
N PRO A 94 -3.58 14.92 -2.21
CA PRO A 94 -3.34 15.36 -0.85
C PRO A 94 -4.60 15.39 0.04
N LYS A 95 -5.80 15.49 -0.56
CA LYS A 95 -7.06 15.48 0.20
C LYS A 95 -7.32 14.14 0.88
N LEU A 96 -6.81 13.04 0.30
CA LEU A 96 -6.97 11.70 0.85
C LEU A 96 -6.00 11.41 2.00
N ASN A 97 -4.95 12.22 2.18
CA ASN A 97 -3.91 12.03 3.20
C ASN A 97 -3.46 10.56 3.27
N MET A 98 -3.14 9.98 2.12
CA MET A 98 -3.03 8.52 1.97
C MET A 98 -1.84 7.98 2.78
N VAL A 99 -0.74 8.72 2.83
CA VAL A 99 0.44 8.35 3.61
C VAL A 99 0.09 8.28 5.10
N LYS A 100 -0.62 9.28 5.62
CA LYS A 100 -1.08 9.31 7.02
C LYS A 100 -2.06 8.18 7.32
N PHE A 101 -2.96 7.87 6.38
CA PHE A 101 -3.86 6.74 6.50
C PHE A 101 -3.11 5.41 6.67
N LEU A 102 -2.14 5.14 5.81
CA LEU A 102 -1.34 3.91 5.85
C LEU A 102 -0.46 3.80 7.10
N GLN A 103 0.05 4.92 7.63
CA GLN A 103 0.83 4.94 8.87
C GLN A 103 -0.02 4.56 10.11
N VAL A 104 -1.27 5.01 10.16
CA VAL A 104 -2.14 4.82 11.34
C VAL A 104 -2.97 3.53 11.26
N CYS A 105 -3.30 3.06 10.05
CA CYS A 105 -4.15 1.88 9.81
C CYS A 105 -3.71 0.59 10.56
N PRO A 106 -2.41 0.25 10.68
CA PRO A 106 -1.98 -0.94 11.38
C PRO A 106 -2.38 -0.95 12.87
N GLY A 107 -2.61 0.22 13.48
CA GLY A 107 -2.78 0.34 14.93
C GLY A 107 -1.61 -0.29 15.69
N LEU A 108 -0.42 -0.31 15.07
CA LEU A 108 0.80 -0.76 15.72
C LEU A 108 1.13 0.30 16.78
N PRO A 109 1.36 -0.08 18.04
CA PRO A 109 1.88 0.85 19.03
C PRO A 109 3.18 1.43 18.48
N GLY A 110 3.26 2.77 18.48
CA GLY A 110 4.27 3.62 17.86
C GLY A 110 5.45 2.90 17.20
N ALA A 111 5.53 2.98 15.88
CA ALA A 111 6.85 3.10 15.27
C ALA A 111 7.43 4.43 15.78
N HIS A 112 8.10 4.38 16.93
CA HIS A 112 8.95 5.47 17.40
C HIS A 112 9.94 5.73 16.27
N ALA A 113 9.77 6.87 15.57
CA ALA A 113 10.88 7.47 14.87
C ALA A 113 11.94 7.77 15.93
N SER A 114 12.99 6.96 16.01
CA SER A 114 14.17 7.28 16.80
C SER A 114 14.71 8.63 16.32
N PRO A 115 14.86 9.64 17.20
CA PRO A 115 15.55 10.86 16.85
C PRO A 115 17.04 10.62 17.05
N HIS A 116 17.72 10.05 16.05
CA HIS A 116 19.18 10.05 16.03
C HIS A 116 19.70 10.43 14.66
N GLY A 117 20.40 11.57 14.62
CA GLY A 117 21.55 11.77 13.76
C GLY A 117 21.28 12.51 12.46
N LEU A 118 21.68 13.79 12.44
CA LEU A 118 22.21 14.39 11.23
C LEU A 118 23.29 13.45 10.66
N GLY A 119 23.04 12.91 9.48
CA GLY A 119 23.98 12.11 8.71
C GLY A 119 23.67 12.30 7.23
N THR A 120 24.68 12.82 6.52
CA THR A 120 24.89 12.99 5.08
C THR A 120 23.95 12.29 4.09
N PRO A 121 23.66 12.92 2.92
CA PRO A 121 22.81 12.34 1.89
C PRO A 121 23.52 11.13 1.26
N ALA A 122 23.05 9.93 1.57
CA ALA A 122 23.40 8.73 0.83
C ALA A 122 22.70 8.78 -0.53
N THR A 123 23.49 8.94 -1.58
CA THR A 123 23.11 8.75 -2.98
C THR A 123 22.37 7.41 -3.13
N GLN A 124 21.10 7.45 -3.51
CA GLN A 124 20.37 6.26 -3.95
C GLN A 124 20.92 5.83 -5.32
N PRO A 125 21.28 4.56 -5.53
CA PRO A 125 21.51 4.06 -6.88
C PRO A 125 20.18 4.02 -7.66
N PRO A 126 20.17 4.38 -8.95
CA PRO A 126 19.00 4.20 -9.81
C PRO A 126 18.82 2.71 -10.11
N ASP A 127 17.60 2.29 -10.45
CA ASP A 127 17.23 0.93 -10.87
C ASP A 127 16.99 -0.16 -9.81
N GLN A 128 16.04 0.09 -8.91
CA GLN A 128 15.18 -0.99 -8.42
C GLN A 128 13.70 -0.63 -8.53
N PRO A 129 12.91 -1.34 -9.37
CA PRO A 129 11.45 -1.24 -9.26
C PRO A 129 11.01 -1.80 -7.90
N PRO A 130 9.99 -1.22 -7.25
CA PRO A 130 9.49 -1.76 -6.00
C PRO A 130 8.86 -3.13 -6.26
N ALA A 131 9.60 -4.19 -5.97
CA ALA A 131 9.18 -5.59 -6.06
C ALA A 131 8.14 -5.98 -4.97
N PHE A 132 7.26 -5.04 -4.61
CA PHE A 132 6.25 -5.22 -3.56
C PHE A 132 4.86 -5.59 -4.11
N GLU A 133 4.63 -5.45 -5.42
CA GLU A 133 3.33 -5.68 -6.06
C GLU A 133 3.09 -7.15 -6.49
N MET A 134 4.10 -7.85 -7.03
CA MET A 134 3.89 -9.21 -7.58
C MET A 134 4.10 -10.35 -6.58
N VAL A 135 4.99 -10.20 -5.60
CA VAL A 135 5.31 -11.28 -4.64
C VAL A 135 4.13 -11.58 -3.73
N TRP A 136 3.31 -10.57 -3.42
CA TRP A 136 2.18 -10.70 -2.51
C TRP A 136 0.96 -11.37 -3.19
N TRP A 137 0.60 -10.95 -4.41
CA TRP A 137 -0.47 -11.60 -5.19
C TRP A 137 -0.17 -13.07 -5.47
N TRP A 138 1.07 -13.40 -5.82
CA TRP A 138 1.46 -14.78 -6.12
C TRP A 138 1.43 -15.68 -4.87
N ARG A 139 1.73 -15.13 -3.68
CA ARG A 139 1.61 -15.85 -2.40
C ARG A 139 0.16 -16.08 -1.96
N ILE A 140 -0.75 -15.13 -2.18
CA ILE A 140 -2.19 -15.33 -1.93
C ILE A 140 -2.75 -16.40 -2.89
N LEU A 141 -2.45 -16.31 -4.18
CA LEU A 141 -2.87 -17.29 -5.17
C LEU A 141 -2.33 -18.70 -4.88
N LYS A 142 -1.08 -18.83 -4.45
CA LYS A 142 -0.51 -20.10 -3.98
C LYS A 142 -1.26 -20.68 -2.77
N GLN A 143 -1.72 -19.85 -1.84
CA GLN A 143 -2.50 -20.30 -0.68
C GLN A 143 -3.93 -20.71 -1.04
N THR A 144 -4.53 -20.12 -2.08
CA THR A 144 -5.86 -20.54 -2.55
C THR A 144 -5.79 -21.80 -3.43
N GLN A 145 -4.69 -22.03 -4.16
CA GLN A 145 -4.54 -23.21 -5.03
C GLN A 145 -4.13 -24.49 -4.29
N THR A 146 -3.52 -24.38 -3.10
CA THR A 146 -3.08 -25.54 -2.30
C THR A 146 -4.16 -26.14 -1.40
N ARG A 147 -5.38 -25.59 -1.40
CA ARG A 147 -6.55 -26.18 -0.74
C ARG A 147 -7.61 -26.49 -1.80
N GLY A 148 -7.50 -27.69 -2.38
CA GLY A 148 -8.35 -28.20 -3.45
C GLY A 148 -9.84 -27.98 -3.20
N LEU A 149 -10.51 -27.43 -4.21
CA LEU A 149 -11.95 -27.53 -4.39
C LEU A 149 -12.23 -28.82 -5.17
N PRO A 150 -13.03 -29.76 -4.66
CA PRO A 150 -13.52 -30.87 -5.47
C PRO A 150 -14.68 -30.35 -6.32
N TRP A 151 -14.41 -30.00 -7.57
CA TRP A 151 -15.45 -29.84 -8.58
C TRP A 151 -15.04 -30.65 -9.81
N GLU A 152 -15.43 -31.93 -9.82
CA GLU A 152 -15.53 -32.76 -11.01
C GLU A 152 -16.20 -34.07 -10.59
N SER A 153 -17.53 -34.09 -10.62
CA SER A 153 -18.41 -35.24 -10.90
C SER A 153 -19.85 -34.93 -10.50
N ARG A 154 -20.60 -34.35 -11.44
CA ARG A 154 -22.02 -34.62 -11.68
C ARG A 154 -22.50 -33.81 -12.90
N GLY A 155 -22.93 -34.53 -13.93
CA GLY A 155 -23.54 -33.98 -15.15
C GLY A 155 -22.81 -34.43 -16.39
#